data_AF-A0AA39PMC0-F1
#
_entry.id   AF-A0AA39PMC0-F1
#
_cell.length_a   1.000
_cell.length_b   1.000
_cell.length_c   1.000
_cell.angle_alpha   90.00
_cell.angle_beta   90.00
_cell.angle_gamma   90.00
#
_symmetry.space_group_name_H-M   'P 1'
#
loop_
_entity.id
_entity.type
_entity.pdbx_description
1 polymer ?
#
loop_
_entity_poly.entity_id
_entity_poly.type
_entity_poly.pdbx_seq_one_letter_code
_entity_poly.pdbx_strand_id
1 'polypeptide(L)'
;MDENLLPILQLSPQLVSLCFKDKLWSGDSVPTMESLIIKMTEAIHVGDSLHHMLIPCLEHLEIVLQNIEFDIINYLDVSFVEMVVSRRDSPASQMLESLRIVVEGRDFTVPFNNNSGLNELKRLGEGGLHLHLDLYGWDQQVLQAKRLPFDLDLY
;
A
#
# COMPACT_ATOMS: atom_id res chain seq x y z
N MET A 1 -3.55 -14.50 -6.86
CA MET A 1 -3.91 -14.37 -5.42
C MET A 1 -5.20 -15.14 -5.16
N ASP A 2 -5.43 -15.65 -3.95
CA ASP A 2 -6.61 -16.49 -3.64
C ASP A 2 -7.89 -15.65 -3.54
N GLU A 3 -8.95 -16.05 -4.26
CA GLU A 3 -10.28 -15.43 -4.22
C GLU A 3 -10.92 -15.46 -2.82
N ASN A 4 -10.48 -16.40 -1.98
CA ASN A 4 -10.97 -16.57 -0.61
C ASN A 4 -10.29 -15.62 0.39
N LEU A 5 -9.33 -14.80 -0.03
CA LEU A 5 -8.61 -13.89 0.87
C LEU A 5 -9.55 -12.98 1.65
N LEU A 6 -10.45 -12.27 0.95
CA LEU A 6 -11.39 -11.35 1.59
C LEU A 6 -12.33 -12.08 2.58
N PRO A 7 -12.98 -13.20 2.21
CA PRO A 7 -13.72 -14.03 3.15
C PRO A 7 -12.92 -14.45 4.39
N ILE A 8 -11.67 -14.89 4.22
CA ILE A 8 -10.81 -15.32 5.33
C ILE A 8 -10.53 -14.15 6.29
N LEU A 9 -10.23 -12.97 5.76
CA LEU A 9 -9.96 -11.78 6.56
C LEU A 9 -11.22 -11.29 7.31
N GLN A 10 -12.40 -11.40 6.69
CA GLN A 10 -13.67 -11.08 7.35
C GLN A 10 -13.97 -12.00 8.54
N LEU A 11 -13.55 -13.27 8.46
CA LEU A 11 -13.68 -14.23 9.57
C LEU A 11 -12.61 -14.06 10.65
N SER A 12 -11.67 -13.12 10.46
CA SER A 12 -10.52 -12.92 11.33
C SER A 12 -10.45 -11.49 11.90
N PRO A 13 -11.51 -10.97 12.58
CA PRO A 13 -11.54 -9.58 13.04
C PRO A 13 -10.46 -9.24 14.08
N GLN A 14 -9.97 -10.25 14.81
CA GLN A 14 -8.91 -10.15 15.80
C GLN A 14 -7.50 -10.28 15.20
N LEU A 15 -7.37 -10.26 13.87
CA LEU A 15 -6.07 -10.35 13.21
C LEU A 15 -5.26 -9.08 13.47
N VAL A 16 -4.13 -9.24 14.17
CA VAL A 16 -3.22 -8.15 14.55
C VAL A 16 -2.11 -7.93 13.51
N SER A 17 -1.70 -8.98 12.81
CA SER A 17 -0.64 -8.93 11.82
C SER A 17 -1.08 -9.54 10.50
N LEU A 18 -0.87 -8.80 9.41
CA LEU A 18 -1.17 -9.22 8.06
C LEU A 18 0.06 -9.03 7.18
N CYS A 19 0.43 -10.09 6.48
CA CYS A 19 1.63 -10.13 5.65
C CYS A 19 1.30 -10.69 4.26
N PHE A 20 1.61 -9.90 3.24
CA PHE A 20 1.52 -10.28 1.84
C PHE A 20 2.92 -10.53 1.29
N LYS A 21 3.16 -11.74 0.80
CA LYS A 21 4.42 -12.11 0.16
C LYS A 21 4.12 -12.68 -1.21
N ASP A 22 4.48 -11.93 -2.25
CA ASP A 22 4.42 -12.39 -3.63
C ASP A 22 5.84 -12.54 -4.18
N LYS A 23 6.24 -13.79 -4.41
CA LYS A 23 7.58 -14.12 -4.90
C LYS A 23 7.67 -14.17 -6.42
N LEU A 24 6.54 -14.35 -7.08
CA LEU A 24 6.45 -14.53 -8.53
C LEU A 24 5.33 -13.63 -8.98
N TRP A 25 5.66 -12.35 -9.11
CA TRP A 25 4.69 -11.33 -9.47
C TRP A 25 3.94 -11.72 -10.74
N SER A 26 2.65 -11.93 -10.56
CA SER A 26 1.67 -12.02 -11.63
C SER A 26 0.71 -10.87 -11.44
N GLY A 27 0.53 -10.02 -12.46
CA GLY A 27 -0.44 -8.91 -12.42
C GLY A 27 -1.86 -9.33 -12.00
N ASP A 28 -2.17 -10.63 -12.04
CA ASP A 28 -3.40 -11.25 -11.54
C ASP A 28 -3.70 -10.96 -10.05
N SER A 29 -2.70 -10.61 -9.24
CA SER A 29 -2.92 -10.24 -7.83
C SER A 29 -3.36 -8.78 -7.64
N VAL A 30 -3.16 -7.92 -8.64
CA VAL A 30 -3.41 -6.48 -8.55
C VAL A 30 -4.88 -6.17 -8.22
N PRO A 31 -5.89 -6.72 -8.91
CA PRO A 31 -7.29 -6.38 -8.62
C PRO A 31 -7.73 -6.80 -7.22
N THR A 32 -7.21 -7.93 -6.73
CA THR A 32 -7.47 -8.42 -5.37
C THR A 32 -6.86 -7.48 -4.33
N MET A 33 -5.64 -7.00 -4.55
CA MET A 33 -4.97 -6.04 -3.66
C MET A 33 -5.65 -4.67 -3.66
N GLU A 34 -6.06 -4.15 -4.82
CA GLU A 34 -6.84 -2.91 -4.92
C GLU A 34 -8.15 -3.01 -4.14
N SER A 35 -8.89 -4.10 -4.35
CA SER A 35 -10.14 -4.37 -3.63
C SER A 35 -9.90 -4.49 -2.12
N LEU A 36 -8.81 -5.14 -1.71
CA LEU A 36 -8.44 -5.26 -0.32
C LEU A 36 -8.14 -3.91 0.32
N ILE A 37 -7.34 -3.06 -0.34
CA ILE A 37 -6.99 -1.73 0.19
C ILE A 37 -8.24 -0.89 0.40
N ILE A 38 -9.17 -0.89 -0.56
CA ILE A 38 -10.47 -0.21 -0.43
C ILE A 38 -11.21 -0.74 0.81
N LYS A 39 -11.32 -2.07 0.96
CA LYS A 39 -11.98 -2.70 2.11
C LYS A 39 -11.28 -2.43 3.44
N MET A 40 -9.97 -2.25 3.44
CA MET A 40 -9.19 -1.92 4.62
C MET A 40 -9.34 -0.45 5.04
N THR A 41 -9.80 0.43 4.15
CA THR A 41 -10.13 1.83 4.46
C THR A 41 -11.56 2.00 4.96
N GLU A 42 -12.48 1.09 4.59
CA GLU A 42 -13.88 1.15 4.99
C GLU A 42 -14.03 1.11 6.52
N ALA A 43 -14.69 2.14 7.07
CA ALA A 43 -14.95 2.27 8.49
C ALA A 43 -16.39 2.74 8.74
N ILE A 44 -16.94 2.34 9.89
CA ILE A 44 -18.28 2.70 10.35
C ILE A 44 -18.20 3.46 11.67
N HIS A 45 -19.20 4.30 11.92
CA HIS A 45 -19.35 4.94 13.23
C HIS A 45 -20.11 4.00 14.17
N VAL A 46 -19.54 3.74 15.35
CA VAL A 46 -20.19 3.05 16.46
C VAL A 46 -20.19 4.01 17.64
N GLY A 47 -21.32 4.68 17.85
CA GLY A 47 -21.37 5.85 18.74
C GLY A 47 -20.49 6.98 18.21
N ASP A 48 -19.62 7.51 19.08
CA ASP A 48 -18.68 8.59 18.74
C ASP A 48 -17.34 8.09 18.19
N SER A 49 -17.18 6.77 18.01
CA SER A 49 -15.92 6.14 17.57
C SER A 49 -16.01 5.62 16.14
N LEU A 50 -14.93 5.81 15.38
CA LEU A 50 -14.76 5.25 14.04
C LEU A 50 -14.10 3.87 14.13
N HIS A 51 -14.75 2.84 13.58
CA HIS A 51 -14.30 1.45 13.59
C HIS A 51 -14.09 0.93 12.17
N HIS A 52 -12.88 0.48 11.88
CA HIS A 52 -12.55 -0.20 10.62
C HIS A 52 -13.33 -1.50 10.49
N MET A 53 -13.92 -1.77 9.33
CA MET A 53 -14.79 -2.93 9.13
C MET A 53 -13.99 -4.22 8.94
N LEU A 54 -12.95 -4.16 8.12
CA LEU A 54 -12.06 -5.28 7.88
C LEU A 54 -10.88 -5.21 8.84
N ILE A 55 -10.59 -6.32 9.54
CA ILE A 55 -9.43 -6.45 10.45
C ILE A 55 -9.24 -5.20 11.35
N PRO A 56 -10.24 -4.86 12.19
CA PRO A 56 -10.20 -3.67 13.05
C PRO A 56 -8.99 -3.62 13.97
N CYS A 57 -8.44 -4.78 14.34
CA CYS A 57 -7.35 -4.93 15.30
C CYS A 57 -5.94 -4.90 14.65
N LEU A 58 -5.83 -4.54 13.38
CA LEU A 58 -4.56 -4.60 12.65
C LEU A 58 -3.54 -3.58 13.19
N GLU A 59 -2.42 -4.08 13.69
CA GLU A 59 -1.29 -3.29 14.20
C GLU A 59 -0.07 -3.39 13.27
N HIS A 60 0.07 -4.49 12.52
CA HIS A 60 1.24 -4.74 11.67
C HIS A 60 0.84 -5.13 10.25
N LEU A 61 1.26 -4.33 9.27
CA LEU A 61 1.07 -4.60 7.85
C LEU A 61 2.42 -4.76 7.16
N GLU A 62 2.59 -5.90 6.47
CA GLU A 62 3.76 -6.17 5.64
C GLU A 62 3.37 -6.50 4.20
N ILE A 63 4.07 -5.90 3.24
CA ILE A 63 3.97 -6.18 1.81
C ILE A 63 5.38 -6.44 1.28
N VAL A 64 5.63 -7.65 0.77
CA VAL A 64 6.90 -8.05 0.17
C VAL A 64 6.62 -8.57 -1.23
N LEU A 65 7.18 -7.88 -2.21
CA LEU A 65 7.04 -8.18 -3.63
C LEU A 65 8.43 -8.46 -4.20
N GLN A 66 8.60 -9.60 -4.85
CA GLN A 66 9.87 -9.99 -5.46
C GLN A 66 9.71 -10.28 -6.94
N ASN A 67 10.80 -10.11 -7.69
CA ASN A 67 10.87 -10.36 -9.12
C ASN A 67 9.89 -9.48 -9.93
N ILE A 68 9.73 -8.21 -9.53
CA ILE A 68 8.96 -7.22 -10.29
C ILE A 68 9.80 -6.74 -11.46
N GLU A 69 9.31 -6.82 -12.69
CA GLU A 69 10.04 -6.33 -13.86
C GLU A 69 9.13 -5.46 -14.73
N PHE A 70 9.58 -4.21 -14.99
CA PHE A 70 8.94 -3.29 -15.94
C PHE A 70 7.45 -3.02 -15.68
N ASP A 71 7.01 -3.01 -14.41
CA ASP A 71 5.60 -2.89 -14.03
C ASP A 71 5.32 -1.71 -13.10
N ILE A 72 4.05 -1.32 -13.02
CA ILE A 72 3.52 -0.32 -12.10
C ILE A 72 2.72 -1.05 -11.02
N ILE A 73 3.14 -0.91 -9.76
CA ILE A 73 2.42 -1.49 -8.63
C ILE A 73 1.27 -0.55 -8.26
N ASN A 74 0.21 -0.58 -9.06
CA ASN A 74 -0.86 0.43 -9.04
C ASN A 74 -1.58 0.54 -7.69
N TYR A 75 -1.71 -0.55 -6.94
CA TYR A 75 -2.36 -0.50 -5.63
C TYR A 75 -1.51 0.16 -4.54
N LEU A 76 -0.22 0.41 -4.78
CA LEU A 76 0.62 1.20 -3.89
C LEU A 76 0.53 2.69 -4.29
N ASP A 77 -0.67 3.25 -4.18
CA ASP A 77 -1.02 4.60 -4.61
C ASP A 77 -1.51 5.49 -3.44
N VAL A 78 -2.23 6.56 -3.79
CA VAL A 78 -2.82 7.48 -2.81
C VAL A 78 -3.82 6.80 -1.90
N SER A 79 -4.65 5.88 -2.42
CA SER A 79 -5.65 5.18 -1.62
C SER A 79 -5.00 4.22 -0.62
N PHE A 80 -3.86 3.63 -0.97
CA PHE A 80 -3.05 2.91 0.00
C PHE A 80 -2.53 3.81 1.13
N VAL A 81 -2.04 5.01 0.81
CA VAL A 81 -1.57 5.95 1.84
C VAL A 81 -2.72 6.41 2.74
N GLU A 82 -3.89 6.71 2.17
CA GLU A 82 -5.10 7.06 2.92
C GLU A 82 -5.54 5.94 3.86
N MET A 83 -5.45 4.68 3.41
CA MET A 83 -5.71 3.52 4.24
C MET A 83 -4.76 3.48 5.46
N VAL A 84 -3.46 3.68 5.25
CA VAL A 84 -2.46 3.73 6.33
C VAL A 84 -2.75 4.88 7.30
N VAL A 85 -3.02 6.09 6.79
CA VAL A 85 -3.36 7.27 7.60
C VAL A 85 -4.60 6.99 8.45
N SER A 86 -5.69 6.50 7.85
CA SER A 86 -6.95 6.25 8.56
C SER A 86 -6.83 5.20 9.67
N ARG A 87 -5.91 4.24 9.53
CA ARG A 87 -5.61 3.23 10.55
C ARG A 87 -4.64 3.73 11.61
N ARG A 88 -3.79 4.69 11.26
CA ARG A 88 -2.88 5.33 12.22
C ARG A 88 -3.61 6.33 13.11
N ASP A 89 -4.49 7.12 12.51
CA ASP A 89 -5.24 8.19 13.19
C ASP A 89 -6.56 7.69 13.81
N SER A 90 -6.77 6.36 13.86
CA SER A 90 -8.00 5.79 14.40
C SER A 90 -8.12 6.13 15.90
N PRO A 91 -9.28 6.68 16.35
CA PRO A 91 -9.54 6.93 17.75
C PRO A 91 -9.83 5.65 18.56
N ALA A 92 -9.93 4.50 17.88
CA ALA A 92 -10.07 3.20 18.52
C ALA A 92 -8.77 2.80 19.24
N SER A 93 -8.86 1.87 20.21
CA SER A 93 -7.71 1.45 21.02
C SER A 93 -6.58 0.76 20.24
N GLN A 94 -6.76 0.45 18.95
CA GLN A 94 -5.76 -0.20 18.12
C GLN A 94 -5.49 0.61 16.86
N MET A 95 -4.24 1.03 16.72
CA MET A 95 -3.72 1.80 15.60
C MET A 95 -2.68 0.99 14.85
N LEU A 96 -2.45 1.31 13.58
CA LEU A 96 -1.33 0.71 12.86
C LEU A 96 -0.01 1.16 13.49
N GLU A 97 0.78 0.22 13.97
CA GLU A 97 2.06 0.44 14.66
C GLU A 97 3.25 0.19 13.74
N SER A 98 3.14 -0.76 12.82
CA SER A 98 4.22 -1.05 11.88
C SER A 98 3.73 -1.23 10.46
N LEU A 99 4.45 -0.59 9.54
CA LEU A 99 4.28 -0.73 8.11
C LEU A 99 5.62 -1.14 7.48
N ARG A 100 5.64 -2.30 6.84
CA ARG A 100 6.79 -2.81 6.10
C ARG A 100 6.45 -2.98 4.63
N ILE A 101 7.19 -2.30 3.75
CA ILE A 101 7.04 -2.42 2.30
C ILE A 101 8.41 -2.76 1.72
N VAL A 102 8.52 -3.91 1.07
CA VAL A 102 9.70 -4.33 0.32
C VAL A 102 9.31 -4.67 -1.09
N VAL A 103 9.97 -4.03 -2.04
CA VAL A 103 9.81 -4.30 -3.46
C VAL A 103 11.18 -4.57 -4.05
N GLU A 104 11.38 -5.78 -4.56
CA GLU A 104 12.61 -6.24 -5.20
C GLU A 104 12.32 -6.53 -6.68
N GLY A 105 13.07 -5.88 -7.56
CA GLY A 105 12.81 -5.99 -8.99
C GLY A 105 13.75 -5.17 -9.86
N ARG A 106 13.29 -4.83 -11.06
CA ARG A 106 13.96 -3.96 -12.02
C ARG A 106 12.93 -3.05 -12.70
N ASP A 107 13.26 -1.77 -12.82
CA ASP A 107 12.54 -0.76 -13.62
C ASP A 107 11.03 -0.70 -13.29
N PHE A 108 10.67 -0.97 -12.03
CA PHE A 108 9.29 -0.86 -11.56
C PHE A 108 8.99 0.55 -11.05
N THR A 109 7.71 0.87 -10.92
CA THR A 109 7.27 2.13 -10.32
C THR A 109 6.20 1.92 -9.24
N VAL A 110 6.19 2.82 -8.27
CA VAL A 110 5.25 2.82 -7.15
C VAL A 110 4.56 4.19 -7.07
N PRO A 111 3.24 4.29 -7.33
CA PRO A 111 2.56 5.58 -7.48
C PRO A 111 2.62 6.50 -6.26
N PHE A 112 2.58 5.99 -5.02
CA PHE A 112 2.62 6.84 -3.81
C PHE A 112 3.90 7.68 -3.72
N ASN A 113 4.96 7.28 -4.43
CA ASN A 113 6.24 7.99 -4.43
C ASN A 113 6.18 9.34 -5.17
N ASN A 114 5.27 9.47 -6.13
CA ASN A 114 5.15 10.66 -6.98
C ASN A 114 4.13 11.69 -6.46
N ASN A 115 3.21 11.26 -5.61
CA ASN A 115 1.99 12.00 -5.28
C ASN A 115 1.96 12.50 -3.84
N SER A 116 3.07 13.03 -3.32
CA SER A 116 3.26 13.39 -1.89
C SER A 116 3.08 12.25 -0.86
N GLY A 117 2.60 11.07 -1.28
CA GLY A 117 2.35 9.92 -0.43
C GLY A 117 3.58 9.44 0.32
N LEU A 118 4.76 9.47 -0.30
CA LEU A 118 6.01 9.16 0.41
C LEU A 118 6.28 10.13 1.57
N ASN A 119 6.03 11.43 1.38
CA ASN A 119 6.23 12.42 2.45
C ASN A 119 5.24 12.18 3.58
N GLU A 120 4.02 11.78 3.24
CA GLU A 120 2.99 11.44 4.21
C GLU A 120 3.37 10.20 5.03
N LEU A 121 3.82 9.11 4.39
CA LEU A 121 4.31 7.93 5.10
C LEU A 121 5.49 8.26 6.02
N LYS A 122 6.45 9.09 5.55
CA LYS A 122 7.57 9.57 6.37
C LYS A 122 7.08 10.37 7.59
N ARG A 123 6.10 11.26 7.40
CA ARG A 123 5.46 12.03 8.48
C ARG A 123 4.82 11.12 9.52
N LEU A 124 4.12 10.06 9.10
CA LEU A 124 3.58 9.06 10.03
C LEU A 124 4.71 8.32 10.76
N GLY A 125 5.82 8.04 10.07
CA GLY A 125 7.03 7.48 10.67
C GLY A 125 7.60 8.33 11.81
N GLU A 126 7.74 9.64 11.56
CA GLU A 126 8.12 10.63 12.58
C GLU A 126 7.09 10.71 13.72
N GLY A 127 5.80 10.47 13.41
CA GLY A 127 4.68 10.36 14.34
C GLY A 127 4.58 9.02 15.08
N GLY A 128 5.60 8.16 15.02
CA GLY A 128 5.70 6.93 15.79
C GLY A 128 5.20 5.66 15.08
N LEU A 129 4.91 5.71 13.78
CA LEU A 129 4.75 4.50 12.97
C LEU A 129 6.13 3.86 12.73
N HIS A 130 6.31 2.58 13.02
CA HIS A 130 7.52 1.86 12.64
C HIS A 130 7.48 1.54 11.14
N LEU A 131 7.95 2.51 10.34
CA LEU A 131 8.01 2.45 8.88
C LEU A 131 9.33 1.84 8.38
N HIS A 132 9.22 0.81 7.55
CA HIS A 132 10.34 0.23 6.81
C HIS A 132 9.97 0.18 5.31
N LEU A 133 10.76 0.86 4.48
CA LEU A 133 10.52 0.98 3.04
C LEU A 133 11.82 0.68 2.28
N ASP A 134 11.87 -0.47 1.62
CA ASP A 134 12.99 -0.90 0.79
C ASP A 134 12.54 -1.15 -0.66
N LEU A 135 13.04 -0.35 -1.61
CA LEU A 135 12.68 -0.42 -3.03
C LEU A 135 13.95 -0.72 -3.86
N TYR A 136 14.28 -2.00 -4.03
CA TYR A 136 15.51 -2.47 -4.70
C TYR A 136 15.31 -2.63 -6.21
N GLY A 137 16.02 -1.83 -7.00
CA GLY A 137 15.91 -1.80 -8.46
C GLY A 137 14.83 -0.86 -8.99
N TRP A 138 14.39 0.06 -8.13
CA TRP A 138 13.56 1.20 -8.52
C TRP A 138 14.37 2.16 -9.41
N ASP A 139 13.88 2.42 -10.63
CA ASP A 139 14.48 3.39 -11.53
C ASP A 139 13.82 4.78 -11.35
N GLN A 140 14.63 5.78 -10.98
CA GLN A 140 14.19 7.17 -10.92
C GLN A 140 14.00 7.80 -12.32
N GLN A 141 14.50 7.18 -13.40
CA GLN A 141 14.54 7.80 -14.73
C GLN A 141 13.19 7.76 -15.49
N VAL A 142 12.29 6.83 -15.15
CA VAL A 142 10.97 6.70 -15.80
C VAL A 142 10.08 7.95 -15.60
N LEU A 143 10.33 8.74 -14.54
CA LEU A 143 9.60 9.99 -14.28
C LEU A 143 10.07 11.18 -15.13
N GLN A 144 11.31 11.14 -15.64
CA GLN A 144 11.79 12.17 -16.55
C GLN A 144 11.34 11.92 -17.99
N ALA A 145 11.15 10.66 -18.40
CA ALA A 145 10.65 10.31 -19.73
C ALA A 145 9.19 10.71 -19.98
N LYS A 146 8.35 10.78 -18.94
CA LYS A 146 6.95 11.27 -19.05
C LYS A 146 6.82 12.81 -19.02
N ARG A 147 7.92 13.56 -18.83
CA ARG A 147 7.94 15.03 -18.79
C ARG A 147 8.45 15.70 -20.07
N LEU A 148 8.87 14.93 -21.07
CA LEU A 148 9.22 15.49 -22.38
C LEU A 148 7.94 15.61 -23.22
N PRO A 149 7.49 16.82 -23.62
CA PRO A 149 6.59 16.92 -24.75
C PRO A 149 7.35 16.38 -25.96
N PHE A 150 6.69 15.53 -26.75
CA PHE A 150 7.19 15.18 -28.09
C PHE A 150 7.11 16.43 -28.97
N ASP A 151 8.06 17.35 -28.83
CA ASP A 151 8.43 18.27 -29.90
C ASP A 151 9.37 17.50 -30.83
N LEU A 152 8.75 16.81 -31.79
CA LEU A 152 9.40 16.47 -33.04
C LEU A 152 8.92 17.47 -34.07
N ASP A 153 9.66 18.58 -34.17
CA ASP A 153 9.73 19.39 -35.37
C ASP A 153 10.02 18.47 -36.57
N LEU A 154 9.05 18.36 -37.48
CA LEU A 154 9.25 17.77 -38.79
C LEU A 154 9.42 18.91 -39.80
N TYR A 155 10.62 18.94 -40.37
CA TYR A 155 11.05 19.73 -41.53
C TYR A 155 10.11 19.62 -42.74
#